data_AF-A0AA88IDC0-F1
#
_entry.id   AF-A0AA88IDC0-F1
#
_cell.length_a   1.000
_cell.length_b   1.000
_cell.length_c   1.000
_cell.angle_alpha   90.00
_cell.angle_beta   90.00
_cell.angle_gamma   90.00
#
_symmetry.space_group_name_H-M   'P 1'
#
loop_
_entity.id
_entity.type
_entity.pdbx_description
1 polymer ?
#
loop_
_entity_poly.entity_id
_entity_poly.type
_entity_poly.pdbx_seq_one_letter_code
_entity_poly.pdbx_strand_id
1 'polypeptide(L)'
;MRNAKGQELFDGVCDSVDLLERDYFGLVYLDEDGFRQWLVLDKRIAKQLKGQPLEFAFEVKFYPLDPSQLQEDVTRYQLCLQIRNDILSGK
;
A
#
# COMPACT_ATOMS: atom_id res chain seq x y z
N MET A 1 0.93 10.55 14.30
CA MET A 1 0.77 10.21 12.87
C MET A 1 1.02 11.37 11.91
N ARG A 2 0.40 12.57 12.04
CA ARG A 2 0.59 13.65 11.04
C ARG A 2 2.05 14.12 10.82
N ASN A 3 2.91 14.03 11.83
CA ASN A 3 4.34 14.35 11.72
C ASN A 3 5.23 13.17 11.29
N ALA A 4 4.66 11.96 11.19
CA ALA A 4 5.39 10.76 10.81
C ALA A 4 5.71 10.76 9.31
N LYS A 5 6.80 10.07 8.94
CA LYS A 5 7.10 9.75 7.55
C LYS A 5 6.14 8.67 7.03
N GLY A 6 5.96 8.62 5.71
CA GLY A 6 5.16 7.56 5.09
C GLY A 6 5.69 6.16 5.41
N GLN A 7 7.02 6.02 5.54
CA GLN A 7 7.68 4.77 5.93
C GLN A 7 7.18 4.23 7.27
N GLU A 8 7.05 5.08 8.30
CA GLU A 8 6.61 4.65 9.64
C GLU A 8 5.18 4.09 9.62
N LEU A 9 4.30 4.67 8.80
CA LEU A 9 2.94 4.17 8.64
C LEU A 9 2.93 2.85 7.86
N PHE A 10 3.71 2.77 6.78
CA PHE A 10 3.81 1.57 5.96
C PHE A 10 4.37 0.39 6.75
N ASP A 11 5.44 0.61 7.50
CA ASP A 11 6.04 -0.42 8.37
C ASP A 11 5.02 -0.92 9.40
N GLY A 12 4.29 -0.03 10.07
CA GLY A 12 3.26 -0.43 11.02
C GLY A 12 2.13 -1.26 10.41
N VAL A 13 1.76 -0.99 9.16
CA VAL A 13 0.78 -1.81 8.42
C VAL A 13 1.38 -3.18 8.08
N CYS A 14 2.58 -3.23 7.51
CA CYS A 14 3.26 -4.49 7.20
C CYS A 14 3.47 -5.36 8.44
N ASP A 15 3.91 -4.77 9.55
CA ASP A 15 4.13 -5.47 10.82
C ASP A 15 2.81 -6.06 11.38
N SER A 16 1.69 -5.35 11.21
CA SER A 16 0.37 -5.82 11.68
C SER A 16 -0.17 -7.03 10.94
N VAL A 17 0.35 -7.31 9.74
CA VAL A 17 0.00 -8.46 8.91
C VAL A 17 1.16 -9.44 8.73
N ASP A 18 2.26 -9.26 9.47
CA ASP A 18 3.47 -10.09 9.42
C ASP A 18 4.07 -10.22 8.01
N LEU A 19 4.16 -9.09 7.29
CA LEU A 19 4.66 -9.06 5.92
C LEU A 19 6.14 -8.65 5.85
N LEU A 20 7.00 -9.54 5.34
CA LEU A 20 8.43 -9.27 5.13
C LEU A 20 8.74 -8.84 3.70
N GLU A 21 8.06 -9.41 2.69
CA GLU A 21 8.22 -9.04 1.28
C GLU A 21 7.48 -7.74 0.92
N ARG A 22 7.88 -6.64 1.54
CA ARG A 22 7.19 -5.34 1.48
C ARG A 22 7.31 -4.63 0.13
N ASP A 23 8.31 -4.96 -0.67
CA ASP A 23 8.64 -4.28 -1.94
C ASP A 23 7.50 -4.33 -2.97
N TYR A 24 6.58 -5.29 -2.85
CA TYR A 24 5.44 -5.44 -3.75
C TYR A 24 4.27 -4.50 -3.43
N PHE A 25 4.27 -3.87 -2.25
CA PHE A 25 3.11 -3.16 -1.72
C PHE A 25 3.38 -1.67 -1.53
N GLY A 26 2.29 -0.93 -1.36
CA GLY A 26 2.34 0.47 -0.97
C GLY A 26 1.01 0.92 -0.39
N LEU A 27 0.99 2.17 0.07
CA LEU A 27 -0.22 2.84 0.52
C LEU A 27 -0.69 3.81 -0.56
N VAL A 28 -1.99 3.82 -0.81
CA VAL A 28 -2.66 4.76 -1.71
C VAL A 28 -3.59 5.64 -0.90
N TYR A 29 -3.63 6.92 -1.20
CA TYR A 29 -4.59 7.88 -0.66
C TYR A 29 -5.31 8.61 -1.80
N LEU A 30 -6.41 9.28 -1.50
CA LEU A 30 -7.08 10.19 -2.42
C LEU A 30 -6.57 11.61 -2.20
N ASP A 31 -6.12 12.26 -3.26
CA ASP A 31 -5.74 13.68 -3.20
C ASP A 31 -6.96 14.61 -3.22
N GLU A 32 -6.70 15.92 -3.23
CA GLU A 32 -7.72 16.97 -3.20
C GLU A 32 -8.68 16.91 -4.39
N ASP A 33 -8.25 16.33 -5.51
CA ASP A 33 -9.02 16.18 -6.74
C ASP A 33 -9.69 14.79 -6.82
N GLY A 34 -9.54 13.96 -5.79
CA GLY A 34 -10.06 12.59 -5.73
C GLY A 34 -9.25 11.59 -6.56
N PHE A 35 -8.05 11.95 -7.00
CA PHE A 35 -7.18 11.01 -7.71
C PHE A 35 -6.40 10.13 -6.72
N ARG A 36 -6.20 8.89 -7.12
CA ARG A 36 -5.42 7.91 -6.36
C ARG A 36 -3.94 8.21 -6.48
N GLN A 37 -3.30 8.52 -5.35
CA GLN A 37 -1.87 8.81 -5.26
C GLN A 37 -1.17 7.79 -4.36
N TRP A 38 0.00 7.31 -4.81
CA TRP A 38 0.87 6.50 -3.97
C TRP A 38 1.52 7.37 -2.89
N LEU A 39 1.45 6.93 -1.65
CA LEU A 39 2.17 7.54 -0.54
C LEU A 39 3.68 7.38 -0.77
N VAL A 40 4.38 8.50 -0.77
CA VAL A 40 5.84 8.54 -0.85
C VAL A 40 6.40 8.32 0.56
N LEU A 41 7.13 7.22 0.74
CA LEU A 41 7.56 6.75 2.06
C LEU A 41 8.60 7.66 2.74
N ASP A 42 9.46 8.31 1.95
CA ASP A 42 10.52 9.21 2.44
C ASP A 42 10.00 10.60 2.87
N LYS A 43 8.75 10.94 2.50
CA LYS A 43 8.10 12.22 2.80
C LYS A 43 7.17 12.12 3.99
N ARG A 44 6.98 13.26 4.67
CA ARG A 44 5.99 13.38 5.76
C ARG A 44 4.57 13.23 5.20
N ILE A 45 3.72 12.49 5.89
CA ILE A 45 2.33 12.24 5.50
C ILE A 45 1.56 13.56 5.37
N ALA A 46 1.70 14.47 6.34
CA ALA A 46 1.00 15.77 6.30
C ALA A 46 1.35 16.64 5.07
N LYS A 47 2.54 16.49 4.48
CA LYS A 47 2.92 17.25 3.27
C LYS A 47 2.27 16.69 2.00
N GLN A 48 1.81 15.44 2.04
CA GLN A 48 1.25 14.73 0.88
C GLN A 48 -0.27 14.83 0.86
N LEU A 49 -0.91 14.68 2.02
CA LEU A 49 -2.38 14.73 2.14
C LEU A 49 -2.95 16.16 2.08
N LYS A 50 -2.15 17.19 2.35
CA LYS A 50 -2.57 18.61 2.29
C LYS A 50 -3.89 18.95 3.04
N GLY A 51 -4.26 18.16 4.06
CA GLY A 51 -5.49 18.36 4.83
C GLY A 51 -6.60 17.36 4.53
N GLN A 52 -6.41 16.46 3.56
CA GLN A 52 -7.29 15.32 3.30
C GLN A 52 -7.39 14.36 4.52
N PRO A 53 -8.49 13.58 4.63
CA PRO A 53 -8.62 12.54 5.65
C PRO A 53 -7.44 11.57 5.67
N LEU A 54 -7.12 11.04 6.84
CA LEU A 54 -6.08 10.00 7.01
C LEU A 54 -6.63 8.63 6.62
N GLU A 55 -7.03 8.50 5.37
CA GLU A 55 -7.56 7.27 4.79
C GLU A 55 -6.58 6.72 3.76
N PHE A 56 -6.19 5.46 3.94
CA PHE A 56 -5.20 4.79 3.11
C PHE A 56 -5.71 3.41 2.71
N ALA A 57 -5.49 3.05 1.45
CA ALA A 57 -5.63 1.68 0.97
C ALA A 57 -4.24 1.03 0.88
N PHE A 58 -4.10 -0.17 1.44
CA PHE A 58 -2.92 -1.00 1.25
C PHE A 58 -3.10 -1.80 -0.04
N GLU A 59 -2.22 -1.57 -1.03
CA GLU A 59 -2.37 -2.16 -2.36
C GLU A 59 -1.06 -2.72 -2.91
N VAL A 60 -1.18 -3.64 -3.86
CA VAL A 60 -0.05 -4.12 -4.66
C VAL A 60 0.37 -3.02 -5.63
N LYS A 61 1.63 -2.61 -5.53
CA LYS A 61 2.27 -1.63 -6.41
C LYS A 61 3.00 -2.30 -7.57
N PHE A 62 3.60 -3.46 -7.31
CA PHE A 62 4.36 -4.22 -8.30
C PHE A 62 3.89 -5.67 -8.27
N TYR A 63 3.35 -6.13 -9.39
CA TYR A 63 2.99 -7.53 -9.55
C TYR A 63 4.23 -8.34 -9.95
N PRO A 64 4.53 -9.46 -9.26
CA PRO A 64 5.63 -10.33 -9.65
C PRO A 64 5.33 -10.95 -11.02
N LEU A 65 6.36 -11.07 -11.86
CA LEU A 65 6.24 -11.72 -13.18
C LEU A 65 6.03 -13.23 -13.05
N ASP A 66 6.47 -13.82 -11.94
CA ASP A 66 6.28 -15.22 -11.61
C ASP A 66 5.90 -15.37 -10.12
N PRO A 67 4.71 -15.92 -9.79
CA PRO A 67 4.28 -16.17 -8.41
C PRO A 67 5.22 -17.07 -7.60
N SER A 68 6.06 -17.88 -8.26
CA SER A 68 7.04 -18.74 -7.60
C SER A 68 8.19 -17.96 -6.94
N GLN A 69 8.35 -16.68 -7.29
CA GLN A 69 9.37 -15.79 -6.70
C GLN A 69 9.02 -15.33 -5.29
N LEU A 70 7.74 -15.38 -4.93
CA LEU A 70 7.28 -15.04 -3.59
C LEU A 70 7.71 -16.14 -2.63
N GLN A 71 8.30 -15.78 -1.50
CA GLN A 71 8.71 -16.75 -0.50
C GLN A 71 7.62 -16.98 0.54
N GLU A 72 6.87 -15.94 0.90
CA GLU A 72 5.90 -16.00 2.00
C GLU A 72 4.48 -16.27 1.51
N ASP A 73 3.77 -17.13 2.25
CA ASP A 73 2.35 -17.42 1.97
C ASP A 73 1.46 -16.21 2.24
N VAL A 74 1.84 -15.34 3.18
CA VAL A 74 1.11 -14.10 3.45
C VAL A 74 1.19 -13.15 2.25
N THR A 75 2.36 -13.04 1.61
CA THR A 75 2.54 -12.22 0.40
C THR A 75 1.67 -12.74 -0.74
N ARG A 76 1.69 -14.06 -0.97
CA ARG A 76 0.80 -14.72 -1.94
C ARG A 76 -0.66 -14.42 -1.66
N TYR A 77 -1.08 -14.55 -0.41
CA TYR A 77 -2.46 -14.31 0.01
C TYR A 77 -2.90 -12.87 -0.25
N GLN A 78 -2.09 -11.88 0.13
CA GLN A 78 -2.40 -10.46 -0.10
C GLN A 78 -2.47 -10.13 -1.59
N LEU A 79 -1.58 -10.70 -2.41
CA LEU A 79 -1.64 -10.57 -3.87
C LEU A 79 -2.93 -11.16 -4.45
N CYS A 80 -3.35 -12.35 -3.99
CA CYS A 80 -4.61 -12.94 -4.40
C CYS A 80 -5.83 -12.08 -4.02
N LEU A 81 -5.82 -11.47 -2.82
CA LEU A 81 -6.87 -10.54 -2.41
C LEU A 81 -6.94 -9.31 -3.31
N GLN A 82 -5.78 -8.73 -3.65
CA GLN A 82 -5.73 -7.61 -4.58
C GLN A 82 -6.27 -7.99 -5.95
N ILE A 83 -5.82 -9.11 -6.54
CA ILE A 83 -6.28 -9.57 -7.85
C ILE A 83 -7.80 -9.78 -7.84
N ARG A 84 -8.35 -10.39 -6.79
CA ARG A 84 -9.80 -10.57 -6.64
C ARG A 84 -10.52 -9.22 -6.61
N ASN A 85 -10.02 -8.25 -5.86
CA ASN A 85 -10.62 -6.92 -5.78
C ASN A 85 -10.53 -6.18 -7.11
N ASP A 86 -9.39 -6.28 -7.80
CA ASP A 86 -9.17 -5.67 -9.12
C ASP A 86 -10.19 -6.24 -10.13
N ILE A 87 -10.36 -7.56 -10.18
CA ILE A 87 -11.38 -8.23 -11.03
C ILE A 87 -12.80 -7.75 -10.68
N LEU A 88 -13.16 -7.66 -9.40
CA LEU A 88 -14.49 -7.22 -8.97
C LEU A 88 -14.74 -5.74 -9.26
N SER A 89 -13.69 -4.92 -9.22
CA SER A 89 -13.77 -3.47 -9.50
C SER A 89 -13.62 -3.11 -10.97
N GLY A 90 -13.29 -4.09 -11.83
CA GLY A 90 -13.06 -3.88 -13.27
C GLY A 90 -11.75 -3.16 -13.58
N LYS A 91 -10.76 -3.29 -12.70
CA LYS A 91 -9.41 -2.71 -12.85
C LYS A 91 -8.49 -3.62 -13.63
#